data_AF-A0A945FZR4-F1
#
_entry.id   AF-A0A945FZR4-F1
#
_cell.length_a   1.000
_cell.length_b   1.000
_cell.length_c   1.000
_cell.angle_alpha   90.00
_cell.angle_beta   90.00
_cell.angle_gamma   90.00
#
_symmetry.space_group_name_H-M   'P 1'
#
loop_
_entity.id
_entity.type
_entity.pdbx_description
1 polymer ?
#
loop_
_entity_poly.entity_id
_entity_poly.type
_entity_poly.pdbx_seq_one_letter_code
_entity_poly.pdbx_strand_id
1 'polypeptide(L)'
;MLPSSINDEIEGYSKNEGTRQEVISDEKYYTYSYKFKDHNNKTRIWTWNAPRKESDKMINDFGIPEEILKKTSISRLDRNKIYHDGYFHIDKNTGYLSINYNLLINDSRSLVAGIADIVISIAKEEKLNMRDVVDLILAFCQDIPYGIPQRILNGKFTNGFAPPPLSLKNKWSDCDSKAVLFASIYHAITSESIVLINTPGHLFVGISTTPGPYDNTISFRGKKYIIAEQTGTKKVYLGHTSLTYKKPKMIFPVVLEDKYVRPRLPIFSESKVLGGNSVNIILKENNKKILGKYNIYCRYNTVGSFYKQIGKLKPQSNHSLVFSTTKFSKFVEIMVNHNVDGYYFPETKIDMSNEDDYVVDFSDDKCIFVKSKDNQSFYLHTFDLERNKSKFKRMLKTDENGLCRVILPNGYYYVTKNPTFRFINKDDNTSSEDIIVTKGFKYYDSKSGKGIKFDI
;
A
#
# COMPACT_ATOMS: atom_id res chain seq x y z
N MET A 1 -13.14 -17.50 11.03
CA MET A 1 -11.67 -17.65 10.99
C MET A 1 -11.24 -17.48 9.53
N LEU A 2 -10.42 -16.48 9.22
CA LEU A 2 -9.79 -16.35 7.92
C LEU A 2 -8.47 -17.16 7.96
N PRO A 3 -8.16 -17.98 6.94
CA PRO A 3 -6.94 -18.77 6.95
C PRO A 3 -5.71 -17.85 6.99
N SER A 4 -4.76 -18.19 7.85
CA SER A 4 -3.40 -17.66 7.81
C SER A 4 -2.73 -18.15 6.53
N SER A 5 -2.34 -17.19 5.68
CA SER A 5 -1.66 -17.26 4.37
C SER A 5 -2.47 -17.81 3.17
N ILE A 6 -3.25 -16.92 2.55
CA ILE A 6 -3.79 -17.02 1.17
C ILE A 6 -2.70 -17.33 0.12
N ASN A 7 -1.43 -17.05 0.42
CA ASN A 7 -0.32 -17.09 -0.53
C ASN A 7 0.06 -18.50 -0.99
N ASP A 8 -0.16 -19.53 -0.16
CA ASP A 8 0.30 -20.90 -0.46
C ASP A 8 -0.70 -21.69 -1.33
N GLU A 9 -1.93 -21.19 -1.50
CA GLU A 9 -3.00 -21.88 -2.28
C GLU A 9 -3.14 -21.36 -3.73
N ILE A 10 -2.47 -20.27 -4.09
CA ILE A 10 -2.62 -19.64 -5.42
C ILE A 10 -1.42 -20.00 -6.30
N GLU A 11 -1.67 -20.67 -7.42
CA GLU A 11 -0.63 -21.08 -8.36
C GLU A 11 0.16 -19.87 -8.88
N GLY A 12 1.49 -19.95 -8.81
CA GLY A 12 2.38 -18.90 -9.28
C GLY A 12 2.33 -17.60 -8.47
N TYR A 13 1.77 -17.61 -7.25
CA TYR A 13 1.59 -16.39 -6.46
C TYR A 13 2.91 -15.65 -6.23
N SER A 14 2.93 -14.37 -6.58
CA SER A 14 4.06 -13.49 -6.26
C SER A 14 3.61 -12.05 -6.03
N LYS A 15 4.29 -11.35 -5.12
CA LYS A 15 3.90 -10.01 -4.68
C LYS A 15 5.12 -9.15 -4.40
N ASN A 16 5.02 -7.86 -4.74
CA ASN A 16 6.04 -6.87 -4.39
C ASN A 16 5.98 -6.49 -2.91
N GLU A 17 7.15 -6.38 -2.29
CA GLU A 17 7.29 -5.97 -0.90
C GLU A 17 6.68 -4.57 -0.67
N GLY A 18 6.00 -4.39 0.46
CA GLY A 18 5.39 -3.12 0.85
C GLY A 18 4.06 -2.78 0.19
N THR A 19 3.63 -3.54 -0.83
CA THR A 19 2.30 -3.38 -1.46
C THR A 19 1.18 -3.93 -0.58
N ARG A 20 -0.01 -3.32 -0.63
CA ARG A 20 -1.18 -3.76 0.14
C ARG A 20 -2.46 -3.47 -0.63
N GLN A 21 -3.41 -4.40 -0.60
CA GLN A 21 -4.68 -4.27 -1.28
C GLN A 21 -5.79 -4.60 -0.31
N GLU A 22 -6.71 -3.65 -0.11
CA GLU A 22 -7.88 -3.81 0.72
C GLU A 22 -9.14 -3.59 -0.10
N VAL A 23 -10.17 -4.35 0.22
CA VAL A 23 -11.48 -4.26 -0.40
C VAL A 23 -12.51 -4.42 0.69
N ILE A 24 -13.38 -3.43 0.82
CA ILE A 24 -14.61 -3.51 1.61
C ILE A 24 -15.80 -3.30 0.68
N SER A 25 -17.00 -3.64 1.14
CA SER A 25 -18.21 -3.45 0.35
C SER A 25 -19.40 -3.11 1.21
N ASP A 26 -20.28 -2.27 0.68
CA ASP A 26 -21.64 -2.07 1.18
C ASP A 26 -22.66 -2.53 0.12
N GLU A 27 -23.92 -2.14 0.24
CA GLU A 27 -24.97 -2.50 -0.73
C GLU A 27 -24.77 -1.89 -2.12
N LYS A 28 -24.11 -0.74 -2.21
CA LYS A 28 -23.95 0.06 -3.44
C LYS A 28 -22.57 -0.08 -4.06
N TYR A 29 -21.53 -0.19 -3.25
CA TYR A 29 -20.14 -0.07 -3.71
C TYR A 29 -19.26 -1.20 -3.24
N TYR A 30 -18.30 -1.54 -4.09
CA TYR A 30 -16.99 -1.96 -3.62
C TYR A 30 -16.13 -0.70 -3.38
N THR A 31 -15.46 -0.64 -2.25
CA THR A 31 -14.44 0.37 -1.96
C THR A 31 -13.08 -0.32 -1.87
N TYR A 32 -12.18 0.10 -2.76
CA TYR A 32 -10.83 -0.44 -2.86
C TYR A 32 -9.84 0.56 -2.23
N SER A 33 -8.82 0.05 -1.55
CA SER A 33 -7.67 0.84 -1.09
C SER A 33 -6.38 0.09 -1.41
N TYR A 34 -5.65 0.57 -2.41
CA TYR A 34 -4.47 -0.10 -2.96
C TYR A 34 -3.23 0.77 -2.73
N LYS A 35 -2.26 0.19 -2.05
CA LYS A 35 -0.93 0.74 -1.80
C LYS A 35 0.08 0.08 -2.74
N PHE A 36 0.79 0.90 -3.49
CA PHE A 36 1.78 0.48 -4.48
C PHE A 36 2.91 1.52 -4.57
N LYS A 37 4.04 1.20 -5.20
CA LYS A 37 5.09 2.18 -5.53
C LYS A 37 4.97 2.58 -7.00
N ASP A 38 5.09 3.86 -7.35
CA ASP A 38 5.21 4.23 -8.76
C ASP A 38 6.63 3.97 -9.29
N HIS A 39 6.86 4.20 -10.59
CA HIS A 39 8.19 4.01 -11.18
C HIS A 39 9.24 5.01 -10.66
N ASN A 40 8.80 6.13 -10.07
CA ASN A 40 9.65 7.11 -9.40
C ASN A 40 9.89 6.78 -7.91
N ASN A 41 9.57 5.55 -7.48
CA ASN A 41 9.65 5.07 -6.09
C ASN A 41 8.79 5.86 -5.09
N LYS A 42 7.79 6.63 -5.53
CA LYS A 42 6.81 7.22 -4.63
C LYS A 42 5.81 6.15 -4.20
N THR A 43 5.60 5.97 -2.91
CA THR A 43 4.51 5.11 -2.43
C THR A 43 3.20 5.84 -2.66
N ARG A 44 2.23 5.20 -3.30
CA ARG A 44 0.90 5.75 -3.59
C ARG A 44 -0.15 4.87 -2.93
N ILE A 45 -1.17 5.50 -2.36
CA ILE A 45 -2.40 4.86 -1.91
C ILE A 45 -3.53 5.43 -2.74
N TRP A 46 -4.18 4.57 -3.50
CA TRP A 46 -5.37 4.90 -4.26
C TRP A 46 -6.59 4.30 -3.58
N THR A 47 -7.57 5.14 -3.29
CA THR A 47 -8.86 4.73 -2.74
C THR A 47 -9.97 5.11 -3.71
N TRP A 48 -10.76 4.16 -4.17
CA TRP A 48 -11.86 4.44 -5.09
C TRP A 48 -13.04 3.50 -4.87
N ASN A 49 -14.21 3.92 -5.37
CA ASN A 49 -15.40 3.10 -5.40
C ASN A 49 -15.68 2.55 -6.81
N ALA A 50 -16.28 1.37 -6.88
CA ALA A 50 -16.93 0.86 -8.08
C ALA A 50 -18.35 0.38 -7.75
N PRO A 51 -19.32 0.55 -8.67
CA PRO A 51 -20.68 0.05 -8.48
C PRO A 51 -20.70 -1.47 -8.23
N ARG A 52 -21.19 -1.89 -7.06
CA ARG A 52 -21.18 -3.29 -6.65
C ARG A 52 -22.06 -4.16 -7.54
N LYS A 53 -23.27 -3.69 -7.88
CA LYS A 53 -24.24 -4.46 -8.66
C LYS A 53 -23.70 -4.82 -10.05
N GLU A 54 -23.13 -3.84 -10.74
CA GLU A 54 -22.56 -4.00 -12.08
C GLU A 54 -21.27 -4.82 -12.04
N SER A 55 -20.44 -4.62 -11.00
CA SER A 55 -19.25 -5.45 -10.76
C SER A 55 -19.62 -6.91 -10.52
N ASP A 56 -20.57 -7.18 -9.62
CA ASP A 56 -21.05 -8.53 -9.31
C ASP A 56 -21.73 -9.18 -10.52
N LYS A 57 -22.47 -8.41 -11.34
CA LYS A 57 -23.03 -8.90 -12.59
C LYS A 57 -21.93 -9.42 -13.53
N MET A 58 -20.90 -8.62 -13.80
CA MET A 58 -19.80 -9.06 -14.67
C MET A 58 -19.06 -10.28 -14.08
N ILE A 59 -18.78 -10.28 -12.77
CA ILE A 59 -18.14 -11.41 -12.08
C ILE A 59 -18.97 -12.68 -12.22
N ASN A 60 -20.28 -12.59 -12.01
CA ASN A 60 -21.18 -13.73 -12.03
C ASN A 60 -21.45 -14.22 -13.45
N ASP A 61 -21.49 -13.35 -14.45
CA ASP A 61 -21.75 -13.71 -15.84
C ASP A 61 -20.53 -14.35 -16.50
N PHE A 62 -19.32 -13.85 -16.20
CA PHE A 62 -18.08 -14.29 -16.82
C PHE A 62 -17.87 -15.81 -16.75
N GLY A 63 -17.44 -16.38 -17.89
CA GLY A 63 -17.22 -17.81 -18.04
C GLY A 63 -18.40 -18.57 -18.64
N ILE A 64 -18.11 -19.75 -19.16
CA ILE A 64 -19.11 -20.61 -19.83
C ILE A 64 -19.47 -21.75 -18.89
N PRO A 65 -20.76 -22.03 -18.61
CA PRO A 65 -21.13 -23.18 -17.80
C PRO A 65 -20.52 -24.47 -18.38
N GLU A 66 -19.83 -25.25 -17.55
CA GLU A 66 -19.00 -26.37 -18.01
C GLU A 66 -19.81 -27.42 -18.80
N GLU A 67 -21.06 -27.64 -18.40
CA GLU A 67 -21.96 -28.56 -19.09
C GLU A 67 -22.18 -28.19 -20.57
N ILE A 68 -22.16 -26.89 -20.89
CA ILE A 68 -22.38 -26.39 -22.26
C ILE A 68 -21.22 -26.79 -23.18
N LEU A 69 -20.01 -26.94 -22.62
CA LEU A 69 -18.84 -27.42 -23.38
C LEU A 69 -18.97 -28.89 -23.78
N LYS A 70 -19.74 -29.68 -23.02
CA LYS A 70 -19.94 -31.12 -23.24
C LYS A 70 -21.23 -31.42 -24.04
N LYS A 71 -22.18 -30.49 -24.09
CA LYS A 71 -23.50 -30.67 -24.75
C LYS A 71 -23.44 -30.44 -26.26
N THR A 72 -23.68 -31.50 -27.02
CA THR A 72 -23.76 -31.46 -28.51
C THR A 72 -25.14 -31.02 -29.01
N SER A 73 -26.19 -31.18 -28.21
CA SER A 73 -27.61 -30.96 -28.59
C SER A 73 -28.10 -29.51 -28.60
N ILE A 74 -27.23 -28.54 -28.29
CA ILE A 74 -27.61 -27.12 -28.20
C ILE A 74 -27.49 -26.48 -29.59
N SER A 75 -28.49 -25.67 -29.95
CA SER A 75 -28.46 -24.94 -31.23
C SER A 75 -27.25 -24.01 -31.32
N ARG A 76 -26.75 -23.78 -32.53
CA ARG A 76 -25.61 -22.88 -32.74
C ARG A 76 -25.90 -21.45 -32.24
N LEU A 77 -27.14 -20.98 -32.40
CA LEU A 77 -27.56 -19.64 -31.95
C LEU A 77 -27.52 -19.52 -30.43
N ASP A 78 -28.08 -20.49 -29.72
CA ASP A 78 -28.08 -20.50 -28.26
C ASP A 78 -26.66 -20.62 -27.70
N ARG A 79 -25.83 -21.46 -28.31
CA ARG A 79 -24.42 -21.60 -27.92
C ARG A 79 -23.66 -20.29 -28.11
N ASN A 80 -23.82 -19.62 -29.25
CA ASN A 80 -23.20 -18.32 -29.50
C ASN A 80 -23.66 -17.25 -28.51
N LYS A 81 -24.94 -17.25 -28.14
CA LYS A 81 -25.48 -16.35 -27.11
C LYS A 81 -24.84 -16.62 -25.75
N ILE A 82 -24.76 -17.89 -25.32
CA ILE A 82 -24.11 -18.27 -24.06
C ILE A 82 -22.64 -17.84 -24.05
N TYR A 83 -21.91 -18.03 -25.16
CA TYR A 83 -20.53 -17.58 -25.26
C TYR A 83 -20.44 -16.07 -25.13
N HIS A 84 -21.25 -15.33 -25.88
CA HIS A 84 -21.28 -13.88 -25.82
C HIS A 84 -21.57 -13.36 -24.40
N ASP A 85 -22.63 -13.87 -23.76
CA ASP A 85 -23.03 -13.47 -22.40
C ASP A 85 -21.95 -13.81 -21.35
N GLY A 86 -21.15 -14.86 -21.60
CA GLY A 86 -20.00 -15.24 -20.77
C GLY A 86 -18.70 -14.50 -21.09
N TYR A 87 -18.69 -13.54 -22.04
CA TYR A 87 -17.52 -12.85 -22.58
C TYR A 87 -16.54 -13.74 -23.38
N PHE A 88 -17.07 -14.70 -24.13
CA PHE A 88 -16.33 -15.57 -25.03
C PHE A 88 -16.85 -15.46 -26.47
N HIS A 89 -16.03 -15.86 -27.42
CA HIS A 89 -16.42 -16.06 -28.81
C HIS A 89 -15.62 -17.20 -29.45
N ILE A 90 -16.06 -17.66 -30.62
CA ILE A 90 -15.22 -18.47 -31.50
C ILE A 90 -14.38 -17.52 -32.35
N ASP A 91 -13.07 -17.55 -32.19
CA ASP A 91 -12.17 -16.66 -32.94
C ASP A 91 -12.20 -17.07 -34.41
N LYS A 92 -12.45 -16.12 -35.30
CA LYS A 92 -12.68 -16.40 -36.73
C LYS A 92 -11.43 -16.89 -37.45
N ASN A 93 -10.23 -16.58 -36.94
CA ASN A 93 -8.97 -16.92 -37.59
C ASN A 93 -8.50 -18.32 -37.17
N THR A 94 -8.74 -18.69 -35.92
CA THR A 94 -8.25 -19.94 -35.32
C THR A 94 -9.32 -21.00 -35.15
N GLY A 95 -10.60 -20.61 -35.14
CA GLY A 95 -11.72 -21.50 -34.84
C GLY A 95 -11.82 -21.89 -33.35
N TYR A 96 -10.96 -21.36 -32.48
CA TYR A 96 -10.94 -21.70 -31.07
C TYR A 96 -11.83 -20.80 -30.23
N LEU A 97 -12.43 -21.39 -29.21
CA LEU A 97 -13.11 -20.66 -28.15
C LEU A 97 -12.11 -19.79 -27.38
N SER A 98 -12.34 -18.48 -27.40
CA SER A 98 -11.43 -17.47 -26.88
C SER A 98 -12.19 -16.40 -26.10
N ILE A 99 -11.49 -15.69 -25.22
CA ILE A 99 -12.06 -14.55 -24.49
C ILE A 99 -12.35 -13.42 -25.48
N ASN A 100 -13.52 -12.81 -25.36
CA ASN A 100 -13.89 -11.63 -26.12
C ASN A 100 -13.32 -10.37 -25.44
N TYR A 101 -12.03 -10.11 -25.67
CA TYR A 101 -11.33 -8.97 -25.06
C TYR A 101 -12.00 -7.61 -25.35
N ASN A 102 -12.54 -7.40 -26.56
CA ASN A 102 -13.19 -6.13 -26.91
C ASN A 102 -14.43 -5.88 -26.04
N LEU A 103 -15.34 -6.86 -25.97
CA LEU A 103 -16.54 -6.76 -25.14
C LEU A 103 -16.15 -6.53 -23.68
N LEU A 104 -15.18 -7.31 -23.18
CA LEU A 104 -14.77 -7.24 -21.80
C LEU A 104 -14.12 -5.91 -21.43
N ILE A 105 -13.22 -5.38 -22.27
CA ILE A 105 -12.60 -4.06 -22.08
C ILE A 105 -13.67 -2.98 -22.12
N ASN A 106 -14.57 -2.99 -23.12
CA ASN A 106 -15.61 -1.97 -23.28
C ASN A 106 -16.49 -1.86 -22.04
N ASP A 107 -16.99 -2.98 -21.52
CA ASP A 107 -17.88 -3.01 -20.36
C ASP A 107 -17.13 -2.66 -19.05
N SER A 108 -15.86 -3.06 -18.96
CA SER A 108 -15.03 -2.83 -17.78
C SER A 108 -14.63 -1.36 -17.60
N ARG A 109 -14.61 -0.54 -18.65
CA ARG A 109 -14.25 0.90 -18.56
C ARG A 109 -15.07 1.64 -17.51
N SER A 110 -16.35 1.30 -17.38
CA SER A 110 -17.27 1.93 -16.42
C SER A 110 -16.93 1.56 -14.97
N LEU A 111 -16.46 0.32 -14.76
CA LEU A 111 -16.14 -0.24 -13.45
C LEU A 111 -14.78 0.26 -12.92
N VAL A 112 -13.90 0.72 -13.81
CA VAL A 112 -12.60 1.30 -13.46
C VAL A 112 -12.60 2.84 -13.48
N ALA A 113 -13.77 3.47 -13.62
CA ALA A 113 -13.90 4.92 -13.73
C ALA A 113 -13.22 5.68 -12.57
N GLY A 114 -13.28 5.14 -11.34
CA GLY A 114 -12.63 5.77 -10.19
C GLY A 114 -11.09 5.72 -10.25
N ILE A 115 -10.52 4.66 -10.82
CA ILE A 115 -9.08 4.59 -11.06
C ILE A 115 -8.70 5.61 -12.14
N ALA A 116 -9.49 5.72 -13.21
CA ALA A 116 -9.27 6.71 -14.25
C ALA A 116 -9.32 8.15 -13.70
N ASP A 117 -10.27 8.45 -12.82
CA ASP A 117 -10.38 9.76 -12.16
C ASP A 117 -9.15 10.09 -11.32
N ILE A 118 -8.63 9.11 -10.57
CA ILE A 118 -7.37 9.26 -9.83
C ILE A 118 -6.22 9.59 -10.79
N VAL A 119 -6.06 8.81 -11.85
CA VAL A 119 -4.96 9.00 -12.83
C VAL A 119 -5.05 10.37 -13.49
N ILE A 120 -6.25 10.80 -13.89
CA ILE A 120 -6.48 12.12 -14.50
C ILE A 120 -6.15 13.25 -13.51
N SER A 121 -6.53 13.12 -12.23
CA SER A 121 -6.20 14.11 -11.20
C SER A 121 -4.69 14.24 -11.01
N ILE A 122 -4.00 13.10 -10.85
CA ILE A 122 -2.54 13.07 -10.70
C ILE A 122 -1.86 13.66 -11.94
N ALA A 123 -2.33 13.30 -13.14
CA ALA A 123 -1.76 13.80 -14.38
C ALA A 123 -1.83 15.33 -14.47
N LYS A 124 -2.95 15.91 -14.01
CA LYS A 124 -3.13 17.36 -13.95
C LYS A 124 -2.25 18.01 -12.87
N GLU A 125 -2.22 17.44 -11.66
CA GLU A 125 -1.49 17.98 -10.52
C GLU A 125 0.04 17.92 -10.70
N GLU A 126 0.54 16.77 -11.18
CA GLU A 126 1.97 16.52 -11.40
C GLU A 126 2.42 16.92 -12.83
N LYS A 127 1.52 17.45 -13.66
CA LYS A 127 1.77 17.87 -15.06
C LYS A 127 2.37 16.75 -15.92
N LEU A 128 1.83 15.55 -15.78
CA LEU A 128 2.29 14.34 -16.47
C LEU A 128 1.93 14.39 -17.96
N ASN A 129 2.85 13.93 -18.81
CA ASN A 129 2.53 13.67 -20.22
C ASN A 129 1.92 12.27 -20.40
N MET A 130 1.46 11.92 -21.60
CA MET A 130 0.80 10.62 -21.83
C MET A 130 1.70 9.40 -21.59
N ARG A 131 3.02 9.53 -21.73
CA ARG A 131 3.97 8.45 -21.38
C ARG A 131 4.01 8.26 -19.88
N ASP A 132 4.13 9.34 -19.13
CA ASP A 132 4.10 9.31 -17.66
C ASP A 132 2.76 8.75 -17.13
N VAL A 133 1.64 9.06 -17.81
CA VAL A 133 0.32 8.50 -17.50
C VAL A 133 0.30 6.99 -17.70
N VAL A 134 0.84 6.51 -18.82
CA VAL A 134 0.97 5.06 -19.09
C VAL A 134 1.83 4.38 -18.03
N ASP A 135 2.97 4.98 -17.68
CA ASP A 135 3.88 4.47 -16.66
C ASP A 135 3.22 4.40 -15.27
N LEU A 136 2.39 5.39 -14.93
CA LEU A 136 1.62 5.38 -13.69
C LEU A 136 0.60 4.23 -13.64
N ILE A 137 -0.12 3.98 -14.74
CA ILE A 137 -1.07 2.86 -14.84
C ILE A 137 -0.31 1.52 -14.80
N LEU A 138 0.83 1.43 -15.50
CA LEU A 138 1.70 0.25 -15.48
C LEU A 138 2.16 -0.07 -14.05
N ALA A 139 2.66 0.93 -13.32
CA ALA A 139 3.14 0.74 -11.96
C ALA A 139 2.02 0.23 -11.02
N PHE A 140 0.79 0.72 -11.20
CA PHE A 140 -0.38 0.24 -10.48
C PHE A 140 -0.68 -1.24 -10.79
N CYS A 141 -0.76 -1.62 -12.08
CA CYS A 141 -1.06 -3.00 -12.49
C CYS A 141 0.06 -3.99 -12.12
N GLN A 142 1.33 -3.57 -12.19
CA GLN A 142 2.50 -4.38 -11.83
C GLN A 142 2.49 -4.75 -10.34
N ASP A 143 2.01 -3.85 -9.46
CA ASP A 143 1.97 -4.07 -8.01
C ASP A 143 0.73 -4.81 -7.51
N ILE A 144 -0.24 -5.11 -8.38
CA ILE A 144 -1.26 -6.11 -8.07
C ILE A 144 -0.53 -7.46 -8.00
N PRO A 145 -0.67 -8.25 -6.92
CA PRO A 145 -0.06 -9.57 -6.83
C PRO A 145 -0.36 -10.45 -8.05
N TYR A 146 0.64 -11.19 -8.53
CA TYR A 146 0.46 -12.18 -9.57
C TYR A 146 -0.13 -13.47 -8.97
N GLY A 147 -0.97 -14.16 -9.72
CA GLY A 147 -1.47 -15.49 -9.40
C GLY A 147 -2.35 -16.01 -10.54
N ILE A 148 -2.27 -17.31 -10.83
CA ILE A 148 -2.95 -17.94 -11.98
C ILE A 148 -4.34 -18.41 -11.54
N PRO A 149 -5.43 -17.86 -12.12
CA PRO A 149 -6.77 -18.35 -11.85
C PRO A 149 -6.97 -19.78 -12.35
N GLN A 150 -7.82 -20.54 -11.66
CA GLN A 150 -8.21 -21.88 -12.12
C GLN A 150 -8.97 -21.78 -13.45
N ARG A 151 -8.77 -22.76 -14.34
CA ARG A 151 -9.47 -22.84 -15.64
C ARG A 151 -10.97 -23.06 -15.51
N ILE A 152 -11.38 -23.73 -14.44
CA ILE A 152 -12.77 -23.94 -14.05
C ILE A 152 -12.94 -23.28 -12.68
N LEU A 153 -13.94 -22.40 -12.54
CA LEU A 153 -14.28 -21.76 -11.28
C LEU A 153 -15.79 -21.84 -11.11
N ASN A 154 -16.26 -22.39 -9.99
CA ASN A 154 -17.70 -22.50 -9.65
C ASN A 154 -18.55 -23.11 -10.79
N GLY A 155 -18.05 -24.18 -11.44
CA GLY A 155 -18.75 -24.86 -12.54
C GLY A 155 -18.75 -24.09 -13.87
N LYS A 156 -17.95 -23.02 -13.99
CA LYS A 156 -17.76 -22.27 -15.22
C LYS A 156 -16.34 -22.39 -15.73
N PHE A 157 -16.20 -22.60 -17.03
CA PHE A 157 -14.94 -22.45 -17.75
C PHE A 157 -14.61 -20.97 -17.92
N THR A 158 -13.57 -20.54 -17.22
CA THR A 158 -13.02 -19.16 -17.23
C THR A 158 -11.75 -19.06 -18.07
N ASN A 159 -11.23 -20.20 -18.54
CA ASN A 159 -9.96 -20.32 -19.25
C ASN A 159 -8.74 -19.77 -18.46
N GLY A 160 -8.84 -19.72 -17.13
CA GLY A 160 -7.75 -19.25 -16.27
C GLY A 160 -7.65 -17.72 -16.22
N PHE A 161 -8.73 -17.01 -16.50
CA PHE A 161 -8.78 -15.55 -16.54
C PHE A 161 -9.71 -14.98 -15.45
N ALA A 162 -9.39 -13.80 -14.93
CA ALA A 162 -10.23 -13.03 -14.02
C ALA A 162 -10.58 -11.66 -14.63
N PRO A 163 -11.88 -11.31 -14.81
CA PRO A 163 -12.26 -9.99 -15.31
C PRO A 163 -11.86 -8.87 -14.34
N PRO A 164 -11.67 -7.61 -14.81
CA PRO A 164 -11.20 -6.50 -13.98
C PRO A 164 -11.86 -6.36 -12.60
N PRO A 165 -13.20 -6.41 -12.43
CA PRO A 165 -13.81 -6.35 -11.10
C PRO A 165 -13.43 -7.55 -10.21
N LEU A 166 -13.24 -8.75 -10.78
CA LEU A 166 -12.78 -9.92 -10.05
C LEU A 166 -11.30 -9.79 -9.66
N SER A 167 -10.42 -9.33 -10.56
CA SER A 167 -9.00 -9.08 -10.26
C SER A 167 -8.84 -8.11 -9.09
N LEU A 168 -9.58 -7.01 -9.12
CA LEU A 168 -9.57 -5.99 -8.06
C LEU A 168 -10.19 -6.52 -6.75
N LYS A 169 -11.23 -7.35 -6.82
CA LYS A 169 -11.85 -7.96 -5.63
C LYS A 169 -10.95 -9.02 -4.99
N ASN A 170 -10.32 -9.86 -5.81
CA ASN A 170 -9.42 -10.93 -5.38
C ASN A 170 -8.09 -10.38 -4.85
N LYS A 171 -7.69 -9.18 -5.28
CA LYS A 171 -6.42 -8.54 -4.94
C LYS A 171 -5.22 -9.22 -5.58
N TRP A 172 -5.44 -10.00 -6.64
CA TRP A 172 -4.41 -10.68 -7.41
C TRP A 172 -4.96 -11.05 -8.79
N SER A 173 -4.09 -11.22 -9.77
CA SER A 173 -4.45 -11.64 -11.13
C SER A 173 -3.21 -12.03 -11.95
N ASP A 174 -3.39 -12.76 -13.04
CA ASP A 174 -2.33 -13.17 -13.96
C ASP A 174 -2.11 -12.15 -15.10
N CYS A 175 -1.27 -12.52 -16.08
CA CYS A 175 -0.78 -11.60 -17.10
C CYS A 175 -1.89 -11.03 -18.00
N ASP A 176 -2.83 -11.87 -18.45
CA ASP A 176 -3.87 -11.45 -19.39
C ASP A 176 -4.99 -10.68 -18.70
N SER A 177 -5.39 -11.08 -17.50
CA SER A 177 -6.30 -10.34 -16.62
C SER A 177 -5.79 -8.92 -16.36
N LYS A 178 -4.48 -8.78 -16.06
CA LYS A 178 -3.85 -7.47 -15.90
C LYS A 178 -3.80 -6.67 -17.21
N ALA A 179 -3.59 -7.32 -18.35
CA ALA A 179 -3.60 -6.65 -19.66
C ALA A 179 -4.96 -6.00 -19.93
N VAL A 180 -6.04 -6.73 -19.62
CA VAL A 180 -7.42 -6.24 -19.77
C VAL A 180 -7.72 -5.13 -18.75
N LEU A 181 -7.27 -5.27 -17.50
CA LEU A 181 -7.41 -4.20 -16.51
C LEU A 181 -6.69 -2.92 -16.96
N PHE A 182 -5.44 -3.04 -17.40
CA PHE A 182 -4.66 -1.93 -17.95
C PHE A 182 -5.38 -1.27 -19.12
N ALA A 183 -5.82 -2.06 -20.10
CA ALA A 183 -6.54 -1.58 -21.28
C ALA A 183 -7.84 -0.87 -20.91
N SER A 184 -8.58 -1.38 -19.91
CA SER A 184 -9.83 -0.79 -19.43
C SER A 184 -9.58 0.58 -18.78
N ILE A 185 -8.52 0.72 -17.96
CA ILE A 185 -8.14 1.99 -17.34
C ILE A 185 -7.68 2.98 -18.41
N TYR A 186 -6.78 2.55 -19.29
CA TYR A 186 -6.26 3.37 -20.39
C TYR A 186 -7.39 3.91 -21.26
N HIS A 187 -8.35 3.06 -21.64
CA HIS A 187 -9.47 3.45 -22.48
C HIS A 187 -10.63 4.16 -21.76
N ALA A 188 -10.60 4.22 -20.44
CA ALA A 188 -11.44 5.16 -19.67
C ALA A 188 -10.86 6.59 -19.68
N ILE A 189 -9.58 6.76 -20.08
CA ILE A 189 -8.87 8.04 -20.12
C ILE A 189 -8.72 8.55 -21.57
N THR A 190 -8.43 7.66 -22.53
CA THR A 190 -8.15 8.04 -23.92
C THR A 190 -8.67 7.03 -24.94
N SER A 191 -8.91 7.47 -26.18
CA SER A 191 -9.32 6.62 -27.31
C SER A 191 -8.14 6.14 -28.18
N GLU A 192 -6.89 6.43 -27.77
CA GLU A 192 -5.69 6.03 -28.50
C GLU A 192 -5.61 4.52 -28.73
N SER A 193 -5.16 4.11 -29.92
CA SER A 193 -5.20 2.70 -30.33
C SER A 193 -4.24 1.82 -29.51
N ILE A 194 -4.73 0.68 -29.04
CA ILE A 194 -3.89 -0.37 -28.44
C ILE A 194 -4.11 -1.74 -29.10
N VAL A 195 -3.17 -2.64 -28.88
CA VAL A 195 -3.26 -4.05 -29.26
C VAL A 195 -2.91 -4.92 -28.04
N LEU A 196 -3.54 -6.09 -27.91
CA LEU A 196 -3.08 -7.14 -27.02
C LEU A 196 -2.16 -8.08 -27.80
N ILE A 197 -0.98 -8.34 -27.27
CA ILE A 197 0.09 -9.09 -27.95
C ILE A 197 0.30 -10.39 -27.19
N ASN A 198 -0.15 -11.49 -27.78
CA ASN A 198 0.01 -12.82 -27.22
C ASN A 198 1.32 -13.43 -27.69
N THR A 199 2.12 -13.85 -26.74
CA THR A 199 3.33 -14.66 -26.94
C THR A 199 3.18 -15.99 -26.19
N PRO A 200 3.99 -17.01 -26.48
CA PRO A 200 3.89 -18.29 -25.77
C PRO A 200 4.01 -18.13 -24.25
N GLY A 201 2.88 -18.33 -23.56
CA GLY A 201 2.76 -18.26 -22.10
C GLY A 201 2.64 -16.85 -21.53
N HIS A 202 2.41 -15.81 -22.34
CA HIS A 202 2.40 -14.43 -21.84
C HIS A 202 1.59 -13.46 -22.73
N LEU A 203 0.92 -12.47 -22.12
CA LEU A 203 0.17 -11.41 -22.80
C LEU A 203 0.62 -10.04 -22.31
N PHE A 204 0.89 -9.10 -23.21
CA PHE A 204 1.15 -7.69 -22.88
C PHE A 204 0.41 -6.75 -23.84
N VAL A 205 0.40 -5.46 -23.51
CA VAL A 205 -0.28 -4.43 -24.30
C VAL A 205 0.72 -3.72 -25.21
N GLY A 206 0.31 -3.35 -26.42
CA GLY A 206 1.03 -2.45 -27.30
C GLY A 206 0.27 -1.14 -27.47
N ILE A 207 0.93 0.01 -27.30
CA ILE A 207 0.31 1.33 -27.37
C ILE A 207 0.78 2.09 -28.61
N SER A 208 -0.16 2.60 -29.40
CA SER A 208 0.11 3.37 -30.62
C SER A 208 0.52 4.81 -30.30
N THR A 209 1.78 5.03 -29.97
CA THR A 209 2.36 6.38 -29.80
C THR A 209 3.75 6.45 -30.43
N THR A 210 4.34 7.64 -30.47
CA THR A 210 5.67 7.89 -31.07
C THR A 210 6.75 7.19 -30.25
N PRO A 211 7.47 6.19 -30.79
CA PRO A 211 8.51 5.48 -30.06
C PRO A 211 9.73 6.37 -29.78
N GLY A 212 10.28 6.24 -28.58
CA GLY A 212 11.60 6.76 -28.22
C GLY A 212 12.75 5.87 -28.74
N PRO A 213 14.00 6.36 -28.66
CA PRO A 213 15.18 5.69 -29.23
C PRO A 213 15.53 4.31 -28.62
N TYR A 214 14.87 3.90 -27.54
CA TYR A 214 15.13 2.63 -26.84
C TYR A 214 13.88 1.81 -26.56
N ASP A 215 12.76 2.18 -27.17
CA ASP A 215 11.50 1.49 -26.97
C ASP A 215 11.46 0.17 -27.75
N ASN A 216 11.15 -0.90 -27.03
CA ASN A 216 10.73 -2.14 -27.68
C ASN A 216 9.37 -1.90 -28.34
N THR A 217 9.31 -2.17 -29.64
CA THR A 217 8.12 -1.94 -30.45
C THR A 217 7.75 -3.17 -31.26
N ILE A 218 6.47 -3.23 -31.64
CA ILE A 218 5.95 -4.18 -32.60
C ILE A 218 5.29 -3.42 -33.75
N SER A 219 5.43 -3.92 -34.97
CA SER A 219 4.72 -3.38 -36.14
C SER A 219 3.51 -4.25 -36.44
N PHE A 220 2.33 -3.65 -36.53
CA PHE A 220 1.08 -4.33 -36.87
C PHE A 220 0.21 -3.43 -37.75
N ARG A 221 -0.22 -3.95 -38.91
CA ARG A 221 -1.05 -3.20 -39.89
C ARG A 221 -0.50 -1.80 -40.23
N GLY A 222 0.81 -1.70 -40.42
CA GLY A 222 1.48 -0.44 -40.78
C GLY A 222 1.66 0.57 -39.63
N LYS A 223 1.20 0.25 -38.41
CA LYS A 223 1.41 1.07 -37.21
C LYS A 223 2.46 0.43 -36.28
N LYS A 224 3.24 1.27 -35.60
CA LYS A 224 4.14 0.84 -34.53
C LYS A 224 3.42 0.97 -33.19
N TYR A 225 3.58 -0.04 -32.35
CA TYR A 225 3.06 -0.07 -30.99
C TYR A 225 4.21 -0.30 -30.02
N ILE A 226 4.31 0.54 -28.99
CA ILE A 226 5.30 0.43 -27.93
C ILE A 226 4.82 -0.60 -26.91
N ILE A 227 5.69 -1.50 -26.48
CA ILE A 227 5.36 -2.55 -25.51
C ILE A 227 5.11 -1.93 -24.13
N ALA A 228 3.97 -2.25 -23.53
CA ALA A 228 3.59 -1.91 -22.17
C ALA A 228 3.41 -3.23 -21.40
N GLU A 229 4.40 -3.58 -20.58
CA GLU A 229 4.42 -4.81 -19.78
C GLU A 229 3.80 -4.57 -18.40
N GLN A 230 2.55 -4.99 -18.23
CA GLN A 230 1.78 -4.83 -17.00
C GLN A 230 2.04 -5.93 -15.95
N THR A 231 2.83 -6.96 -16.30
CA THR A 231 3.01 -8.15 -15.47
C THR A 231 4.33 -8.11 -14.68
N GLY A 232 4.26 -8.67 -13.48
CA GLY A 232 5.44 -9.06 -12.71
C GLY A 232 5.79 -8.11 -11.57
N THR A 233 6.55 -8.67 -10.64
CA THR A 233 7.13 -7.95 -9.50
C THR A 233 8.16 -6.91 -9.93
N LYS A 234 8.89 -7.16 -11.01
CA LYS A 234 9.84 -6.20 -11.56
C LYS A 234 9.11 -5.06 -12.28
N LYS A 235 9.17 -3.86 -11.69
CA LYS A 235 8.66 -2.64 -12.33
C LYS A 235 9.43 -2.33 -13.61
N VAL A 236 8.70 -2.20 -14.71
CA VAL A 236 9.25 -1.84 -16.02
C VAL A 236 8.45 -0.69 -16.62
N TYR A 237 9.17 0.26 -17.21
CA TYR A 237 8.59 1.41 -17.91
C TYR A 237 8.02 0.99 -19.27
N LEU A 238 7.16 1.83 -19.84
CA LEU A 238 6.76 1.76 -21.24
C LEU A 238 7.99 1.60 -22.14
N GLY A 239 7.91 0.71 -23.12
CA GLY A 239 8.99 0.37 -24.02
C GLY A 239 9.95 -0.69 -23.49
N HIS A 240 9.78 -1.16 -22.25
CA HIS A 240 10.62 -2.19 -21.65
C HIS A 240 9.81 -3.45 -21.28
N THR A 241 10.49 -4.58 -21.27
CA THR A 241 9.93 -5.86 -20.80
C THR A 241 10.96 -6.54 -19.90
N SER A 242 10.46 -7.23 -18.87
CA SER A 242 11.28 -8.05 -17.97
C SER A 242 11.57 -9.44 -18.54
N LEU A 243 10.89 -9.82 -19.62
CA LEU A 243 11.00 -11.12 -20.26
C LEU A 243 11.80 -11.02 -21.55
N THR A 244 12.53 -12.09 -21.89
CA THR A 244 13.14 -12.23 -23.21
C THR A 244 12.04 -12.19 -24.27
N TYR A 245 12.10 -11.21 -25.18
CA TYR A 245 11.09 -11.02 -26.21
C TYR A 245 10.92 -12.29 -27.04
N LYS A 246 9.74 -12.91 -26.95
CA LYS A 246 9.33 -14.02 -27.81
C LYS A 246 8.50 -13.47 -28.97
N LYS A 247 8.66 -14.09 -30.14
CA LYS A 247 7.91 -13.69 -31.32
C LYS A 247 6.39 -13.76 -31.04
N PRO A 248 5.62 -12.72 -31.37
CA PRO A 248 4.16 -12.69 -31.24
C PRO A 248 3.52 -13.87 -31.96
N LYS A 249 2.62 -14.57 -31.27
CA LYS A 249 1.78 -15.63 -31.84
C LYS A 249 0.49 -15.05 -32.43
N MET A 250 -0.14 -14.13 -31.69
CA MET A 250 -1.37 -13.45 -32.10
C MET A 250 -1.35 -12.00 -31.62
N ILE A 251 -1.98 -11.11 -32.40
CA ILE A 251 -2.14 -9.70 -32.06
C ILE A 251 -3.63 -9.37 -32.18
N PHE A 252 -4.24 -8.95 -31.08
CA PHE A 252 -5.65 -8.61 -31.00
C PHE A 252 -5.81 -7.08 -30.95
N PRO A 253 -6.27 -6.42 -32.03
CA PRO A 253 -6.60 -5.01 -31.96
C PRO A 253 -7.77 -4.78 -31.02
N VAL A 254 -7.61 -3.84 -30.10
CA VAL A 254 -8.71 -3.43 -29.22
C VAL A 254 -9.56 -2.42 -29.96
N VAL A 255 -10.85 -2.74 -30.11
CA VAL A 255 -11.84 -1.91 -30.78
C VAL A 255 -12.82 -1.39 -29.75
N LEU A 256 -12.83 -0.08 -29.56
CA LEU A 256 -13.78 0.58 -28.69
C LEU A 256 -15.13 0.72 -29.38
N GLU A 257 -16.18 0.51 -28.61
CA GLU A 257 -17.51 0.99 -28.99
C GLU A 257 -17.62 2.49 -28.69
N ASP A 258 -18.33 3.22 -29.54
CA ASP A 258 -18.40 4.70 -29.56
C ASP A 258 -18.93 5.32 -28.25
N LYS A 259 -19.51 4.52 -27.35
CA LYS A 259 -20.13 5.03 -26.13
C LYS A 259 -19.40 4.55 -24.87
N TYR A 260 -18.47 5.36 -24.37
CA TYR A 260 -18.04 5.24 -22.98
C TYR A 260 -19.17 5.76 -22.07
N VAL A 261 -19.73 4.88 -21.23
CA VAL A 261 -20.78 5.24 -20.28
C VAL A 261 -20.22 5.18 -18.87
N ARG A 262 -20.09 6.34 -18.21
CA ARG A 262 -19.75 6.38 -16.79
C ARG A 262 -20.90 5.83 -15.92
N PRO A 263 -20.60 5.27 -14.75
CA PRO A 263 -21.62 4.88 -13.79
C PRO A 263 -22.56 6.03 -13.42
N ARG A 264 -23.84 5.71 -13.20
CA ARG A 264 -24.81 6.69 -12.69
C ARG A 264 -24.57 7.03 -11.21
N LEU A 265 -24.02 6.07 -10.47
CA LEU A 265 -23.67 6.25 -9.06
C LEU A 265 -22.45 7.18 -8.93
N PRO A 266 -22.44 8.14 -7.99
CA PRO A 266 -21.26 8.96 -7.71
C PRO A 266 -20.04 8.09 -7.36
N ILE A 267 -18.92 8.37 -8.02
CA ILE A 267 -17.68 7.63 -7.82
C ILE A 267 -16.77 8.42 -6.90
N PHE A 268 -16.45 7.84 -5.74
CA PHE A 268 -15.39 8.35 -4.87
C PHE A 268 -14.02 7.94 -5.44
N SER A 269 -13.06 8.85 -5.40
CA SER A 269 -11.72 8.68 -5.95
C SER A 269 -10.75 9.60 -5.24
N GLU A 270 -9.73 9.03 -4.60
CA GLU A 270 -8.71 9.75 -3.85
C GLU A 270 -7.34 9.11 -4.06
N SER A 271 -6.32 9.94 -4.21
CA SER A 271 -4.92 9.51 -4.20
C SER A 271 -4.16 10.21 -3.09
N LYS A 272 -3.39 9.43 -2.33
CA LYS A 272 -2.41 9.89 -1.35
C LYS A 272 -1.03 9.41 -1.76
N VAL A 273 -0.03 10.27 -1.67
CA VAL A 273 1.39 9.88 -1.81
C VAL A 273 1.99 9.77 -0.41
N LEU A 274 2.60 8.63 -0.11
CA LEU A 274 3.41 8.37 1.07
C LEU A 274 4.88 8.46 0.71
N GLY A 275 5.71 8.93 1.64
CA GLY A 275 7.12 9.19 1.41
C GLY A 275 7.41 10.63 0.99
N GLY A 276 8.42 11.21 1.62
CA GLY A 276 8.96 12.54 1.32
C GLY A 276 8.49 13.67 2.25
N ASN A 277 7.31 13.52 2.89
CA ASN A 277 6.70 14.58 3.70
C ASN A 277 5.58 14.16 4.68
N SER A 278 5.16 12.89 4.72
CA SER A 278 4.14 12.43 5.68
C SER A 278 4.41 11.04 6.25
N VAL A 279 3.99 10.80 7.49
CA VAL A 279 4.03 9.47 8.14
C VAL A 279 2.76 9.27 8.99
N ASN A 280 2.20 8.06 8.98
CA ASN A 280 1.14 7.70 9.91
C ASN A 280 1.74 7.16 11.20
N ILE A 281 1.17 7.52 12.34
CA ILE A 281 1.63 7.13 13.66
C ILE A 281 0.47 6.41 14.35
N ILE A 282 0.71 5.18 14.77
CA ILE A 282 -0.28 4.33 15.44
C ILE A 282 0.16 4.12 16.87
N LEU A 283 -0.64 4.56 17.83
CA LEU A 283 -0.37 4.31 19.24
C LEU A 283 -1.04 3.01 19.67
N LYS A 284 -0.31 2.15 20.38
CA LYS A 284 -0.83 0.92 20.97
C LYS A 284 -0.56 0.84 22.47
N GLU A 285 -1.37 0.08 23.18
CA GLU A 285 -1.15 -0.36 24.56
C GLU A 285 -1.86 -1.71 24.73
N ASN A 286 -1.13 -2.71 25.21
CA ASN A 286 -1.57 -4.10 25.31
C ASN A 286 -2.18 -4.63 23.99
N ASN A 287 -1.47 -4.40 22.88
CA ASN A 287 -1.88 -4.70 21.50
C ASN A 287 -3.17 -4.00 20.99
N LYS A 288 -3.80 -3.13 21.77
CA LYS A 288 -4.97 -2.36 21.36
C LYS A 288 -4.56 -0.95 20.92
N LYS A 289 -5.20 -0.42 19.87
CA LYS A 289 -5.02 0.98 19.48
C LYS A 289 -5.56 1.90 20.59
N ILE A 290 -4.78 2.91 20.96
CA ILE A 290 -5.19 3.91 21.94
C ILE A 290 -5.21 5.31 21.33
N LEU A 291 -6.22 6.11 21.69
CA LEU A 291 -6.42 7.47 21.21
C LEU A 291 -6.82 8.37 22.38
N GLY A 292 -6.47 9.66 22.34
CA GLY A 292 -6.90 10.65 23.34
C GLY A 292 -6.21 10.58 24.70
N LYS A 293 -5.56 9.46 25.04
CA LYS A 293 -4.77 9.30 26.27
C LYS A 293 -3.50 10.17 26.31
N TYR A 294 -2.92 10.44 25.15
CA TYR A 294 -1.65 11.16 25.03
C TYR A 294 -1.74 12.30 24.03
N ASN A 295 -1.19 13.46 24.39
CA ASN A 295 -0.97 14.56 23.46
C ASN A 295 0.31 14.30 22.68
N ILE A 296 0.19 13.94 21.40
CA ILE A 296 1.36 13.67 20.56
C ILE A 296 1.73 14.91 19.77
N TYR A 297 3.02 15.18 19.67
CA TYR A 297 3.59 16.26 18.89
C TYR A 297 4.64 15.70 17.93
N CYS A 298 4.84 16.38 16.80
CA CYS A 298 5.94 16.10 15.88
C CYS A 298 6.89 17.27 15.83
N ARG A 299 8.18 16.97 15.86
CA ARG A 299 9.28 17.91 15.69
C ARG A 299 10.08 17.55 14.44
N TYR A 300 10.34 18.53 13.57
CA TYR A 300 11.03 18.26 12.30
C TYR A 300 11.86 19.45 11.82
N ASN A 301 12.85 19.16 10.97
CA ASN A 301 13.67 20.14 10.27
C ASN A 301 13.27 20.18 8.80
N THR A 302 13.14 21.38 8.25
CA THR A 302 12.96 21.55 6.80
C THR A 302 14.32 21.83 6.16
N VAL A 303 14.54 21.33 4.95
CA VAL A 303 15.79 21.61 4.20
C VAL A 303 16.00 23.12 4.09
N GLY A 304 17.17 23.59 4.51
CA GLY A 304 17.52 25.03 4.53
C GLY A 304 17.11 25.80 5.79
N SER A 305 16.52 25.16 6.80
CA SER A 305 16.17 25.78 8.09
C SER A 305 16.97 25.19 9.24
N PHE A 306 17.56 26.05 10.06
CA PHE A 306 18.17 25.68 11.35
C PHE A 306 17.13 25.54 12.48
N TYR A 307 15.88 26.00 12.25
CA TYR A 307 14.82 25.99 13.24
C TYR A 307 13.93 24.74 13.12
N LYS A 308 13.76 24.05 14.25
CA LYS A 308 12.87 22.90 14.41
C LYS A 308 11.43 23.38 14.63
N GLN A 309 10.51 22.97 13.76
CA GLN A 309 9.06 23.22 13.94
C GLN A 309 8.47 22.15 14.87
N ILE A 310 7.49 22.53 15.70
CA ILE A 310 6.77 21.62 16.61
C ILE A 310 5.27 21.82 16.42
N GLY A 311 4.52 20.75 16.17
CA GLY A 311 3.07 20.79 16.02
C GLY A 311 2.39 19.62 16.71
N LYS A 312 1.25 19.87 17.37
CA LYS A 312 0.41 18.83 17.96
C LYS A 312 -0.28 18.04 16.84
N LEU A 313 -0.21 16.72 16.90
CA LEU A 313 -0.91 15.84 15.96
C LEU A 313 -2.38 15.71 16.36
N LYS A 314 -3.25 15.74 15.35
CA LYS A 314 -4.68 15.50 15.51
C LYS A 314 -5.03 14.07 15.11
N PRO A 315 -5.83 13.36 15.93
CA PRO A 315 -6.32 12.03 15.58
C PRO A 315 -7.22 12.03 14.34
N GLN A 316 -7.14 10.95 13.56
CA GLN A 316 -8.00 10.66 12.40
C GLN A 316 -9.12 9.68 12.78
N SER A 317 -10.13 9.54 11.91
CA SER A 317 -11.29 8.64 12.09
C SER A 317 -10.88 7.16 12.26
N ASN A 318 -9.76 6.73 11.68
CA ASN A 318 -9.24 5.36 11.77
C ASN A 318 -8.34 5.09 13.01
N HIS A 319 -8.37 6.00 13.98
CA HIS A 319 -7.56 5.97 15.21
C HIS A 319 -6.03 6.05 14.97
N SER A 320 -5.60 6.66 13.87
CA SER A 320 -4.20 7.02 13.62
C SER A 320 -3.95 8.51 13.87
N LEU A 321 -2.68 8.87 14.04
CA LEU A 321 -2.20 10.25 14.02
C LEU A 321 -1.40 10.46 12.74
N VAL A 322 -1.67 11.53 12.00
CA VAL A 322 -0.96 11.78 10.74
C VAL A 322 -0.10 13.02 10.89
N PHE A 323 1.19 12.86 10.62
CA PHE A 323 2.08 13.99 10.37
C PHE A 323 2.21 14.20 8.86
N SER A 324 2.05 15.44 8.40
CA SER A 324 2.27 15.84 7.02
C SER A 324 2.84 17.26 6.98
N THR A 325 3.77 17.51 6.05
CA THR A 325 4.33 18.85 5.79
C THR A 325 4.44 19.10 4.30
N THR A 326 4.38 20.36 3.87
CA THR A 326 4.58 20.73 2.45
C THR A 326 6.06 20.89 2.09
N LYS A 327 6.96 20.93 3.08
CA LYS A 327 8.40 21.14 2.91
C LYS A 327 9.16 19.85 3.19
N PHE A 328 9.97 19.40 2.22
CA PHE A 328 10.74 18.16 2.31
C PHE A 328 11.45 18.00 3.67
N SER A 329 11.11 16.92 4.37
CA SER A 329 11.75 16.51 5.61
C SER A 329 11.99 15.01 5.57
N LYS A 330 13.28 14.61 5.59
CA LYS A 330 13.65 13.19 5.63
C LYS A 330 13.30 12.55 6.98
N PHE A 331 13.40 13.30 8.07
CA PHE A 331 13.20 12.76 9.42
C PHE A 331 12.15 13.55 10.20
N VAL A 332 11.32 12.85 10.96
CA VAL A 332 10.47 13.44 12.01
C VAL A 332 10.75 12.79 13.35
N GLU A 333 10.77 13.60 14.40
CA GLU A 333 10.87 13.19 15.79
C GLU A 333 9.45 13.25 16.40
N ILE A 334 8.97 12.16 17.02
CA ILE A 334 7.70 12.16 17.76
C ILE A 334 7.96 12.60 19.20
N MET A 335 7.01 13.29 19.83
CA MET A 335 7.04 13.69 21.24
C MET A 335 5.68 13.41 21.91
N VAL A 336 5.70 13.08 23.21
CA VAL A 336 4.50 12.78 24.01
C VAL A 336 4.35 13.80 25.14
N ASN A 337 3.14 14.33 25.34
CA ASN A 337 2.72 15.23 26.43
C ASN A 337 3.62 16.47 26.63
N HIS A 338 3.78 17.29 25.60
CA HIS A 338 4.55 18.54 25.67
C HIS A 338 3.82 19.62 26.51
N ASN A 339 4.29 19.86 27.74
CA ASN A 339 4.21 21.15 28.42
C ASN A 339 5.46 21.33 29.31
N VAL A 340 6.28 22.32 28.92
CA VAL A 340 7.49 22.89 29.55
C VAL A 340 8.69 21.95 29.83
N ASP A 341 8.51 20.65 29.99
CA ASP A 341 9.62 19.67 30.07
C ASP A 341 9.30 18.39 29.29
N GLY A 342 9.06 18.55 27.98
CA GLY A 342 8.66 17.46 27.09
C GLY A 342 9.67 16.30 27.05
N TYR A 343 9.14 15.07 27.04
CA TYR A 343 9.92 13.85 26.86
C TYR A 343 10.56 13.87 25.47
N TYR A 344 11.88 14.01 25.42
CA TYR A 344 12.65 13.92 24.17
C TYR A 344 13.03 12.47 23.90
N PHE A 345 12.85 12.07 22.65
CA PHE A 345 13.44 10.86 22.09
C PHE A 345 14.74 11.24 21.37
N PRO A 346 15.91 10.73 21.79
CA PRO A 346 17.12 10.89 21.00
C PRO A 346 17.14 10.00 19.75
N GLU A 347 16.29 8.95 19.68
CA GLU A 347 16.39 7.87 18.69
C GLU A 347 15.08 7.52 17.96
N THR A 348 13.98 8.28 18.07
CA THR A 348 12.81 8.13 17.19
C THR A 348 12.85 9.10 16.01
N LYS A 349 14.02 9.21 15.37
CA LYS A 349 14.08 9.80 14.03
C LYS A 349 13.46 8.81 13.07
N ILE A 350 12.20 9.04 12.74
CA ILE A 350 11.50 8.23 11.76
C ILE A 350 11.98 8.70 10.40
N ASP A 351 12.60 7.81 9.64
CA ASP A 351 12.91 8.08 8.25
C ASP A 351 11.61 8.02 7.45
N MET A 352 11.11 9.20 7.11
CA MET A 352 9.87 9.38 6.37
C MET A 352 10.01 8.96 4.91
N SER A 353 11.20 8.56 4.43
CA SER A 353 11.36 7.94 3.11
C SER A 353 11.08 6.43 3.11
N ASN A 354 11.10 5.78 4.28
CA ASN A 354 11.12 4.32 4.36
C ASN A 354 9.91 3.75 5.12
N GLU A 355 9.24 4.54 5.96
CA GLU A 355 8.20 4.06 6.88
C GLU A 355 6.84 4.71 6.60
N ASP A 356 5.83 3.88 6.33
CA ASP A 356 4.46 4.32 6.03
C ASP A 356 3.59 4.44 7.29
N ASP A 357 3.73 3.46 8.19
CA ASP A 357 3.07 3.39 9.49
C ASP A 357 4.13 3.17 10.56
N TYR A 358 4.29 4.12 11.47
CA TYR A 358 5.16 3.97 12.64
C TYR A 358 4.31 3.62 13.86
N VAL A 359 4.54 2.43 14.41
CA VAL A 359 3.82 1.96 15.61
C VAL A 359 4.60 2.36 16.87
N VAL A 360 3.94 3.12 17.74
CA VAL A 360 4.42 3.46 19.07
C VAL A 360 3.62 2.65 20.09
N ASP A 361 4.26 1.66 20.72
CA ASP A 361 3.60 0.75 21.65
C ASP A 361 3.96 1.07 23.11
N PHE A 362 2.96 1.45 23.89
CA PHE A 362 3.02 1.78 25.32
C PHE A 362 2.67 0.61 26.23
N SER A 363 2.58 -0.62 25.69
CA SER A 363 2.43 -1.82 26.52
C SER A 363 3.52 -1.87 27.60
N ASP A 364 3.21 -2.49 28.75
CA ASP A 364 4.13 -2.48 29.90
C ASP A 364 5.47 -3.16 29.55
N ASP A 365 5.45 -4.15 28.66
CA ASP A 365 6.64 -4.78 28.07
C ASP A 365 7.31 -3.92 26.99
N LYS A 366 6.88 -2.71 26.64
CA LYS A 366 7.57 -1.88 25.63
C LYS A 366 8.15 -0.60 26.23
N CYS A 367 7.68 -0.24 27.43
CA CYS A 367 8.02 1.01 28.10
C CYS A 367 8.92 0.83 29.32
N ILE A 368 9.48 1.93 29.78
CA ILE A 368 9.88 2.11 31.18
C ILE A 368 8.63 2.55 31.92
N PHE A 369 8.29 1.80 32.96
CA PHE A 369 7.17 2.06 33.83
C PHE A 369 7.69 2.59 35.16
N VAL A 370 7.25 3.78 35.58
CA VAL A 370 7.57 4.39 36.87
C VAL A 370 6.28 4.61 37.64
N LYS A 371 6.15 3.96 38.81
CA LYS A 371 5.05 4.19 39.74
C LYS A 371 5.55 5.02 40.93
N SER A 372 4.86 6.11 41.25
CA SER A 372 5.10 6.92 42.44
C SER A 372 3.82 7.62 42.90
N LYS A 373 3.91 8.65 43.75
CA LYS A 373 2.75 9.49 44.10
C LYS A 373 2.15 10.16 42.85
N ASP A 374 0.89 10.54 42.91
CA ASP A 374 0.22 11.28 41.85
C ASP A 374 0.95 12.60 41.58
N ASN A 375 1.09 12.96 40.30
CA ASN A 375 1.71 14.22 39.90
C ASN A 375 3.14 14.46 40.46
N GLN A 376 3.88 13.41 40.80
CA GLN A 376 5.22 13.50 41.37
C GLN A 376 6.27 13.67 40.27
N SER A 377 7.10 14.72 40.39
CA SER A 377 8.26 14.91 39.53
C SER A 377 9.43 14.01 39.96
N PHE A 378 10.16 13.50 38.98
CA PHE A 378 11.38 12.71 39.14
C PHE A 378 12.31 12.94 37.95
N TYR A 379 13.55 12.48 38.05
CA TYR A 379 14.59 12.60 37.04
C TYR A 379 15.03 11.23 36.58
N LEU A 380 15.05 11.04 35.26
CA LEU A 380 15.55 9.86 34.60
C LEU A 380 16.93 10.14 34.00
N HIS A 381 17.90 9.32 34.39
CA HIS A 381 19.27 9.39 33.92
C HIS A 381 19.63 8.20 33.03
N THR A 382 20.36 8.45 31.95
CA THR A 382 20.96 7.39 31.12
C THR A 382 22.46 7.34 31.27
N PHE A 383 23.03 6.15 31.16
CA PHE A 383 24.47 5.93 31.23
C PHE A 383 25.04 5.50 29.88
N ASP A 384 26.10 6.18 29.43
CA ASP A 384 26.85 5.80 28.24
C ASP A 384 28.00 4.88 28.66
N LEU A 385 27.91 3.61 28.26
CA LEU A 385 28.90 2.59 28.63
C LEU A 385 30.25 2.84 27.96
N GLU A 386 30.26 3.32 26.73
CA GLU A 386 31.50 3.52 25.97
C GLU A 386 32.30 4.69 26.55
N ARG A 387 31.60 5.73 27.04
CA ARG A 387 32.22 6.94 27.58
C ARG A 387 32.32 6.96 29.10
N ASN A 388 31.79 5.92 29.76
CA ASN A 388 31.70 5.77 31.20
C ASN A 388 31.17 7.02 31.93
N LYS A 389 30.12 7.66 31.38
CA LYS A 389 29.58 8.92 31.89
C LYS A 389 28.06 8.97 31.78
N SER A 390 27.43 9.72 32.69
CA SER A 390 26.00 10.08 32.55
C SER A 390 25.80 10.95 31.31
N LYS A 391 24.89 10.54 30.43
CA LYS A 391 24.68 11.17 29.12
C LYS A 391 23.49 12.12 29.09
N PHE A 392 22.44 11.78 29.83
CA PHE A 392 21.13 12.40 29.64
C PHE A 392 20.35 12.46 30.94
N LYS A 393 19.78 13.64 31.24
CA LYS A 393 18.88 13.87 32.38
C LYS A 393 17.54 14.39 31.85
N ARG A 394 16.44 13.76 32.26
CA ARG A 394 15.08 14.19 31.91
C ARG A 394 14.22 14.28 33.15
N MET A 395 13.60 15.44 33.38
CA MET A 395 12.59 15.58 34.41
C MET A 395 11.26 15.09 33.87
N LEU A 396 10.64 14.16 34.58
CA LEU A 396 9.41 13.48 34.24
C LEU A 396 8.42 13.62 35.39
N LYS A 397 7.14 13.40 35.11
CA LYS A 397 6.06 13.51 36.08
C LYS A 397 5.10 12.33 35.92
N THR A 398 4.67 11.74 37.04
CA THR A 398 3.57 10.76 37.06
C THR A 398 2.23 11.43 36.75
N ASP A 399 1.30 10.66 36.20
CA ASP A 399 -0.08 11.08 35.98
C ASP A 399 -0.89 11.12 37.29
N GLU A 400 -2.19 11.41 37.18
CA GLU A 400 -3.13 11.47 38.31
C GLU A 400 -3.27 10.13 39.06
N ASN A 401 -2.89 9.01 38.44
CA ASN A 401 -2.89 7.69 39.07
C ASN A 401 -1.51 7.31 39.64
N GLY A 402 -0.57 8.25 39.67
CA GLY A 402 0.79 8.00 40.14
C GLY A 402 1.63 7.19 39.15
N LEU A 403 1.26 7.18 37.86
CA LEU A 403 1.93 6.40 36.83
C LEU A 403 2.62 7.24 35.77
N CYS A 404 3.86 6.90 35.42
CA CYS A 404 4.55 7.43 34.25
C CYS A 404 5.01 6.28 33.36
N ARG A 405 4.68 6.33 32.06
CA ARG A 405 5.18 5.39 31.05
C ARG A 405 5.99 6.14 30.02
N VAL A 406 7.21 5.68 29.76
CA VAL A 406 8.12 6.30 28.79
C VAL A 406 8.74 5.24 27.89
N ILE A 407 8.67 5.44 26.58
CA ILE A 407 9.34 4.57 25.61
C ILE A 407 10.72 5.17 25.35
N LEU A 408 11.77 4.46 25.76
CA LEU A 408 13.16 4.85 25.56
C LEU A 408 13.96 3.73 24.90
N PRO A 409 15.08 4.06 24.22
CA PRO A 409 15.94 3.09 23.57
C PRO A 409 16.62 2.11 24.55
N ASN A 410 17.44 1.22 24.01
CA ASN A 410 18.30 0.35 24.82
C ASN A 410 19.27 1.14 25.68
N GLY A 411 19.41 0.72 26.95
CA GLY A 411 20.38 1.36 27.83
C GLY A 411 20.18 1.07 29.30
N TYR A 412 21.14 1.57 30.09
CA TYR A 412 21.06 1.63 31.54
C TYR A 412 20.34 2.90 31.95
N TYR A 413 19.30 2.73 32.78
CA TYR A 413 18.45 3.80 33.27
C TYR A 413 18.45 3.84 34.79
N TYR A 414 18.47 5.07 35.32
CA TYR A 414 18.41 5.35 36.74
C TYR A 414 17.33 6.38 37.01
N VAL A 415 16.53 6.16 38.05
CA VAL A 415 15.51 7.12 38.46
C VAL A 415 15.84 7.70 39.83
N THR A 416 15.76 9.02 39.93
CA THR A 416 16.05 9.79 41.15
C THR A 416 15.06 10.92 41.32
N LYS A 417 14.76 11.33 42.55
CA LYS A 417 14.04 12.58 42.84
C LYS A 417 15.00 13.77 42.97
N ASN A 418 16.32 13.53 43.01
CA ASN A 418 17.33 14.56 43.18
C ASN A 418 17.76 15.17 41.81
N PRO A 419 17.49 16.46 41.55
CA PRO A 419 17.93 17.12 40.33
C PRO A 419 19.45 17.21 40.17
N THR A 420 20.22 17.26 41.25
CA THR A 420 21.67 17.50 41.17
C THR A 420 22.46 16.20 41.07
N PHE A 421 21.78 15.06 41.08
CA PHE A 421 22.40 13.74 41.00
C PHE A 421 23.25 13.59 39.73
N ARG A 422 24.50 13.13 39.90
CA ARG A 422 25.45 12.86 38.82
C ARG A 422 26.09 11.49 39.06
N PHE A 423 26.03 10.65 38.04
CA PHE A 423 26.75 9.38 38.01
C PHE A 423 28.23 9.62 37.65
N ILE A 424 29.15 9.14 38.49
CA ILE A 424 30.59 9.24 38.24
C ILE A 424 31.13 7.95 37.58
N ASN A 425 30.62 6.77 37.95
CA ASN A 425 30.98 5.48 37.31
C ASN A 425 29.82 4.44 37.33
N LYS A 426 29.78 3.48 36.38
CA LYS A 426 28.76 2.40 36.30
C LYS A 426 28.61 1.60 37.59
N ASP A 427 29.72 1.41 38.31
CA ASP A 427 29.82 0.63 39.54
C ASP A 427 29.64 1.46 40.82
N ASP A 428 29.29 2.76 40.72
CA ASP A 428 28.95 3.55 41.90
C ASP A 428 27.71 2.97 42.59
N ASN A 429 27.98 2.26 43.67
CA ASN A 429 27.02 1.82 44.68
C ASN A 429 26.96 2.84 45.82
N THR A 430 26.96 4.14 45.51
CA THR A 430 26.74 5.18 46.53
C THR A 430 25.33 5.07 47.08
N SER A 431 25.18 4.27 48.13
CA SER A 431 24.06 4.27 49.06
C SER A 431 24.31 5.34 50.11
N SER A 432 24.44 6.60 49.68
CA SER A 432 24.15 7.71 50.59
C SER A 432 22.67 8.03 50.47
N GLU A 433 22.08 8.57 51.53
CA GLU A 433 20.66 8.90 51.67
C GLU A 433 20.11 9.89 50.60
N ASP A 434 20.92 10.28 49.62
CA ASP A 434 20.58 11.12 48.48
C ASP A 434 20.24 10.32 47.19
N ILE A 435 19.15 9.56 47.30
CA ILE A 435 18.16 9.29 46.24
C ILE A 435 18.71 8.70 44.91
N ILE A 436 19.09 7.42 44.87
CA ILE A 436 18.88 6.56 43.69
C ILE A 436 17.84 5.53 44.10
N VAL A 437 16.64 5.58 43.53
CA VAL A 437 15.54 4.75 44.06
C VAL A 437 15.52 3.35 43.43
N THR A 438 15.96 3.18 42.18
CA THR A 438 16.07 1.86 41.53
C THR A 438 17.01 1.91 40.32
N LYS A 439 17.72 0.79 40.05
CA LYS A 439 18.62 0.56 38.90
C LYS A 439 18.00 -0.49 37.98
N GLY A 440 18.07 -0.30 36.65
CA GLY A 440 17.56 -1.31 35.70
C GLY A 440 18.21 -1.21 34.31
N PHE A 441 18.33 -2.35 33.62
CA PHE A 441 18.80 -2.43 32.22
C PHE A 441 17.65 -2.74 31.26
N LYS A 442 17.48 -1.94 30.20
CA LYS A 442 16.42 -2.15 29.21
C LYS A 442 17.00 -2.91 28.02
N TYR A 443 16.45 -4.09 27.75
CA TYR A 443 16.64 -4.83 26.51
C TYR A 443 15.41 -4.66 25.60
N TYR A 444 15.38 -3.57 24.86
CA TYR A 444 14.62 -3.38 23.63
C TYR A 444 15.26 -4.18 22.48
N ASP A 445 14.91 -5.45 22.38
CA ASP A 445 15.07 -6.18 21.13
C ASP A 445 13.91 -5.78 20.19
N SER A 446 14.22 -5.23 19.02
CA SER A 446 13.24 -4.82 18.00
C SER A 446 12.25 -5.91 17.60
N LYS A 447 12.58 -7.20 17.81
CA LYS A 447 11.72 -8.35 17.52
C LYS A 447 10.82 -8.75 18.69
N SER A 448 11.28 -8.66 19.94
CA SER A 448 10.51 -9.10 21.12
C SER A 448 9.88 -7.97 21.94
N GLY A 449 10.43 -6.76 21.86
CA GLY A 449 10.11 -5.56 22.65
C GLY A 449 9.77 -5.86 24.11
N LYS A 450 10.77 -5.90 25.00
CA LYS A 450 10.56 -6.02 26.46
C LYS A 450 10.91 -4.69 27.17
N GLY A 451 10.22 -4.40 28.27
CA GLY A 451 10.18 -3.11 28.99
C GLY A 451 10.61 -3.32 30.44
N ILE A 452 10.95 -2.25 31.16
CA ILE A 452 11.38 -2.33 32.56
C ILE A 452 10.35 -1.65 33.47
N LYS A 453 10.10 -2.25 34.63
CA LYS A 453 9.36 -1.65 35.73
C LYS A 453 10.29 -1.10 36.82
N PHE A 454 10.07 0.15 37.21
CA PHE A 454 10.65 0.81 38.38
C PHE A 454 9.50 1.19 39.33
N ASP A 455 9.52 0.69 40.56
CA ASP A 455 8.61 1.14 41.63
C ASP A 455 9.39 2.10 42.55
N ILE A 456 8.88 3.32 42.79
CA ILE A 456 9.62 4.44 43.40
C ILE A 456 8.87 5.13 44.55
#